data_AF-A0A364K0W6-F1
#
_entry.id   AF-A0A364K0W6-F1
#
_cell.length_a   1.000
_cell.length_b   1.000
_cell.length_c   1.000
_cell.angle_alpha   90.00
_cell.angle_beta   90.00
_cell.angle_gamma   90.00
#
_symmetry.space_group_name_H-M   'P 1'
#
loop_
_entity.id
_entity.type
_entity.pdbx_description
1 polymer ?
#
loop_
_entity_poly.entity_id
_entity_poly.type
_entity_poly.pdbx_seq_one_letter_code
_entity_poly.pdbx_strand_id
1 'polypeptide(L)'
;MTNKAKKYGIFFMTLTSALLFCTMLVIASLSPLAELGPNANQFGSFGMWSAIGIVLLFYILPLIFYMVGINVMRYVMAFFCGLGLLMILTVFVVILILDIPVSLGVIVICIASSIANAAWFFVAFRSYKS
;
A
#
# COMPACT_ATOMS: atom_id res chain seq x y z
N MET A 1 7.29 1.82 -25.18
CA MET A 1 7.57 2.85 -24.14
C MET A 1 9.07 2.98 -23.98
N THR A 2 9.63 4.20 -23.95
CA THR A 2 11.07 4.36 -23.65
C THR A 2 11.36 3.89 -22.21
N ASN A 3 12.60 3.44 -21.95
CA ASN A 3 13.00 2.97 -20.62
C ASN A 3 12.73 4.02 -19.51
N LYS A 4 12.82 5.31 -19.87
CA LYS A 4 12.43 6.44 -19.02
C LYS A 4 10.94 6.44 -18.67
N ALA A 5 10.05 6.31 -19.65
CA ALA A 5 8.60 6.31 -19.41
C ALA A 5 8.16 5.15 -18.49
N LYS A 6 8.78 3.97 -18.62
CA LYS A 6 8.54 2.84 -17.70
C LYS A 6 8.99 3.17 -16.27
N LYS A 7 10.18 3.77 -16.11
CA LYS A 7 10.68 4.21 -14.79
C LYS A 7 9.76 5.24 -14.14
N TYR A 8 9.30 6.25 -14.89
CA TYR A 8 8.34 7.22 -14.38
C TYR A 8 7.00 6.57 -14.00
N GLY A 9 6.49 5.63 -14.81
CA GLY A 9 5.27 4.89 -14.47
C GLY A 9 5.37 4.14 -13.14
N ILE A 10 6.47 3.41 -12.92
CA ILE A 10 6.72 2.73 -11.65
C ILE A 10 6.87 3.73 -10.51
N PHE A 11 7.57 4.84 -10.73
CA PHE A 11 7.72 5.91 -9.72
C PHE A 11 6.37 6.45 -9.25
N PHE A 12 5.52 6.90 -10.18
CA PHE A 12 4.20 7.44 -9.84
C PHE A 12 3.30 6.39 -9.18
N MET A 13 3.24 5.17 -9.71
CA MET A 13 2.42 4.11 -9.13
C MET A 13 2.86 3.70 -7.73
N THR A 14 4.17 3.71 -7.47
CA THR A 14 4.72 3.40 -6.14
C THR A 14 4.31 4.48 -5.14
N LEU A 15 4.45 5.76 -5.52
CA LEU A 15 4.07 6.87 -4.67
C LEU A 15 2.56 6.87 -4.37
N THR A 16 1.73 6.64 -5.40
CA THR A 16 0.28 6.50 -5.23
C THR A 16 -0.07 5.34 -4.30
N SER A 17 0.57 4.18 -4.45
CA SER A 17 0.33 3.02 -3.58
C SER A 17 0.75 3.31 -2.13
N ALA A 18 1.89 3.95 -1.92
CA ALA A 18 2.37 4.34 -0.59
C ALA A 18 1.40 5.32 0.09
N LEU A 19 0.95 6.35 -0.63
CA LEU A 19 0.02 7.36 -0.11
C LEU A 19 -1.35 6.75 0.22
N LEU A 20 -1.87 5.86 -0.62
CA LEU A 20 -3.12 5.15 -0.35
C LEU A 20 -2.99 4.26 0.88
N PHE A 21 -1.87 3.56 1.04
CA PHE A 21 -1.62 2.72 2.22
C PHE A 21 -1.49 3.56 3.50
N CYS A 22 -0.82 4.71 3.45
CA CYS A 22 -0.75 5.63 4.58
C CYS A 22 -2.14 6.18 4.94
N THR A 23 -2.93 6.56 3.94
CA THR A 23 -4.32 7.00 4.14
C THR A 23 -5.18 5.89 4.75
N MET A 24 -4.99 4.64 4.30
CA MET A 24 -5.67 3.48 4.88
C MET A 24 -5.33 3.31 6.37
N LEU A 25 -4.06 3.44 6.76
CA LEU A 25 -3.65 3.37 8.17
C LEU A 25 -4.33 4.45 9.02
N VAL A 26 -4.40 5.68 8.51
CA VAL A 26 -5.07 6.80 9.18
C VAL A 26 -6.56 6.53 9.35
N ILE A 27 -7.25 6.14 8.27
CA ILE A 27 -8.69 5.86 8.28
C ILE A 27 -9.01 4.67 9.19
N ALA A 28 -8.20 3.60 9.15
CA ALA A 28 -8.35 2.45 10.03
C ALA A 28 -8.21 2.86 11.50
N SER A 29 -7.25 3.73 11.82
CA SER A 29 -7.02 4.25 13.17
C SER A 29 -8.14 5.20 13.67
N LEU A 30 -8.93 5.76 12.75
CA LEU A 30 -10.11 6.58 13.05
C LEU A 30 -11.41 5.76 13.12
N SER A 31 -11.37 4.50 12.71
CA SER A 31 -12.54 3.62 12.64
C SER A 31 -12.63 2.72 13.87
N PRO A 32 -13.76 2.02 14.10
CA PRO A 32 -13.90 1.06 15.20
C PRO A 32 -12.85 -0.07 15.18
N LEU A 33 -12.11 -0.24 14.07
CA LEU A 33 -11.00 -1.19 13.98
C LEU A 33 -9.86 -0.88 14.98
N ALA A 34 -9.73 0.38 15.41
CA ALA A 34 -8.74 0.79 16.40
C ALA A 34 -9.01 0.26 17.81
N GLU A 35 -10.20 -0.29 18.07
CA GLU A 35 -10.61 -0.80 19.38
C GLU A 35 -10.57 -2.35 19.46
N LEU A 36 -10.26 -3.02 18.35
CA LEU A 36 -10.32 -4.48 18.25
C LEU A 36 -9.20 -5.24 18.97
N GLY A 37 -8.18 -4.54 19.48
CA GLY A 37 -7.11 -5.20 20.20
C GLY A 37 -6.19 -4.27 20.97
N PRO A 38 -5.46 -4.80 21.97
CA PRO A 38 -4.58 -4.00 22.83
C PRO A 38 -3.42 -3.33 22.09
N ASN A 39 -3.07 -3.83 20.91
CA ASN A 39 -2.02 -3.31 20.05
C ASN A 39 -2.55 -2.63 18.78
N ALA A 40 -3.85 -2.35 18.71
CA ALA A 40 -4.43 -1.67 17.56
C ALA A 40 -3.94 -0.21 17.50
N ASN A 41 -3.64 0.26 16.29
CA ASN A 41 -3.17 1.62 16.09
C ASN A 41 -4.32 2.61 16.30
N GLN A 42 -4.21 3.43 17.33
CA GLN A 42 -5.13 4.54 17.56
C GLN A 42 -4.69 5.79 16.80
N PHE A 43 -5.65 6.62 16.42
CA PHE A 43 -5.34 7.87 15.73
C PHE A 43 -4.44 8.77 16.58
N GLY A 44 -3.35 9.27 15.98
CA GLY A 44 -2.37 10.12 16.66
C GLY A 44 -1.40 9.37 17.58
N SER A 45 -1.57 8.04 17.77
CA SER A 45 -0.66 7.25 18.59
C SER A 45 0.74 7.11 17.96
N PHE A 46 1.74 6.84 18.79
CA PHE A 46 3.08 6.50 18.32
C PHE A 46 3.07 5.27 17.37
N GLY A 47 2.21 4.29 17.67
CA GLY A 47 2.00 3.11 16.82
C GLY A 47 1.60 3.47 15.39
N MET A 48 0.59 4.35 15.21
CA MET A 48 0.15 4.80 13.90
C MET A 48 1.27 5.50 13.12
N TRP A 49 1.95 6.47 13.73
CA TRP A 49 3.03 7.20 13.08
C TRP A 49 4.23 6.31 12.73
N SER A 50 4.57 5.37 13.60
CA SER A 50 5.62 4.40 13.34
C SER A 50 5.27 3.49 12.16
N ALA A 51 4.03 3.03 12.07
CA ALA A 51 3.55 2.23 10.94
C ALA A 51 3.61 3.01 9.62
N ILE A 52 3.20 4.28 9.61
CA ILE A 52 3.33 5.16 8.44
C ILE A 52 4.80 5.29 8.03
N GLY A 53 5.69 5.58 8.99
CA GLY A 53 7.13 5.70 8.73
C GLY A 53 7.73 4.43 8.12
N ILE A 54 7.37 3.26 8.66
CA ILE A 54 7.82 1.95 8.17
C ILE A 54 7.33 1.69 6.75
N VAL A 55 6.04 1.96 6.47
CA VAL A 55 5.48 1.81 5.12
C VAL A 55 6.20 2.72 4.13
N LEU A 56 6.40 4.00 4.46
CA LEU A 56 7.12 4.93 3.61
C LEU A 56 8.55 4.46 3.35
N LEU A 57 9.25 3.97 4.38
CA LEU A 57 10.59 3.42 4.23
C LEU A 57 10.61 2.24 3.24
N PHE A 58 9.69 1.27 3.38
CA PHE A 58 9.64 0.10 2.52
C PHE A 58 9.21 0.42 1.08
N TYR A 59 8.47 1.51 0.84
CA TYR A 59 8.12 1.94 -0.52
C TYR A 59 9.21 2.82 -1.15
N ILE A 60 9.78 3.78 -0.40
CA ILE A 60 10.72 4.77 -0.93
C ILE A 60 12.11 4.17 -1.12
N LEU A 61 12.60 3.37 -0.17
CA LEU A 61 13.97 2.85 -0.23
C LEU A 61 14.22 1.97 -1.48
N PRO A 62 13.38 0.97 -1.80
CA PRO A 62 13.54 0.20 -3.04
C PRO A 62 13.32 1.04 -4.30
N LEU A 63 12.44 2.05 -4.24
CA LEU A 63 12.18 2.96 -5.36
C LEU A 63 13.43 3.78 -5.71
N ILE A 64 14.14 4.31 -4.71
CA ILE A 64 15.40 5.04 -4.92
C ILE A 64 16.41 4.14 -5.64
N PHE A 65 16.63 2.92 -5.14
CA PHE A 65 17.55 1.97 -5.76
C PHE A 65 17.13 1.58 -7.19
N TYR A 66 15.83 1.42 -7.44
CA TYR A 66 15.30 1.17 -8.77
C TYR A 66 15.59 2.33 -9.73
N MET A 67 15.42 3.57 -9.28
CA MET A 67 15.67 4.77 -10.09
C MET A 67 17.15 4.90 -10.49
N VAL A 68 18.07 4.60 -9.56
CA VAL A 68 19.53 4.60 -9.78
C VAL A 68 19.97 3.50 -10.77
N GLY A 69 19.12 2.51 -11.05
CA GLY A 69 19.34 1.52 -12.12
C GLY A 69 19.37 0.06 -11.66
N ILE A 70 19.14 -0.21 -10.38
CA ILE A 70 19.07 -1.58 -9.86
C ILE A 70 17.71 -2.18 -10.23
N ASN A 71 17.60 -2.69 -11.46
CA ASN A 71 16.33 -3.21 -12.01
C ASN A 71 15.74 -4.37 -11.20
N VAL A 72 16.56 -5.10 -10.42
CA VAL A 72 16.12 -6.19 -9.53
C VAL A 72 15.20 -5.68 -8.41
N MET A 73 15.30 -4.41 -8.02
CA MET A 73 14.45 -3.82 -6.98
C MET A 73 12.97 -3.84 -7.31
N ARG A 74 12.59 -3.95 -8.59
CA ARG A 74 11.19 -4.15 -8.99
C ARG A 74 10.58 -5.41 -8.37
N TYR A 75 11.37 -6.47 -8.12
CA TYR A 75 10.87 -7.69 -7.49
C TYR A 75 10.66 -7.50 -5.98
N VAL A 76 11.54 -6.74 -5.33
CA VAL A 76 11.39 -6.36 -3.92
C VAL A 76 10.12 -5.51 -3.73
N MET A 77 9.90 -4.54 -4.61
CA MET A 77 8.68 -3.72 -4.60
C MET A 77 7.42 -4.55 -4.88
N ALA A 78 7.50 -5.51 -5.81
CA ALA A 78 6.40 -6.44 -6.07
C ALA A 78 6.04 -7.27 -4.83
N PHE A 79 7.05 -7.71 -4.08
CA PHE A 79 6.84 -8.41 -2.81
C PHE A 79 6.10 -7.52 -1.80
N PHE A 80 6.52 -6.26 -1.63
CA PHE A 80 5.83 -5.33 -0.73
C PHE A 80 4.40 -4.97 -1.17
N CYS A 81 4.15 -4.76 -2.47
CA CYS A 81 2.80 -4.59 -2.99
C CYS A 81 1.93 -5.84 -2.75
N GLY A 82 2.51 -7.03 -2.84
CA GLY A 82 1.84 -8.29 -2.53
C GLY A 82 1.45 -8.40 -1.05
N LEU A 83 2.38 -8.07 -0.15
CA LEU A 83 2.08 -7.98 1.29
C LEU A 83 1.00 -6.92 1.59
N GLY A 84 1.03 -5.79 0.88
CA GLY A 84 -0.01 -4.76 0.95
C GLY A 84 -1.39 -5.30 0.60
N LEU A 85 -1.51 -6.06 -0.49
CA LEU A 85 -2.76 -6.72 -0.88
C LEU A 85 -3.24 -7.73 0.16
N LEU A 86 -2.33 -8.53 0.73
CA LEU A 86 -2.66 -9.47 1.80
C LEU A 86 -3.19 -8.74 3.04
N MET A 87 -2.55 -7.63 3.44
CA MET A 87 -3.03 -6.81 4.55
C MET A 87 -4.43 -6.25 4.28
N ILE A 88 -4.69 -5.72 3.08
CA ILE A 88 -6.04 -5.21 2.73
C ILE A 88 -7.08 -6.34 2.78
N LEU A 89 -6.73 -7.53 2.28
CA LEU A 89 -7.60 -8.70 2.34
C LEU A 89 -7.93 -9.09 3.78
N THR A 90 -6.95 -9.08 4.69
CA THR A 90 -7.21 -9.37 6.11
C THR A 90 -8.16 -8.36 6.74
N VAL A 91 -8.03 -7.07 6.43
CA VAL A 91 -8.96 -6.03 6.90
C VAL A 91 -10.37 -6.29 6.39
N PHE A 92 -10.52 -6.68 5.13
CA PHE A 92 -11.81 -7.03 4.54
C PHE A 92 -12.48 -8.21 5.25
N VAL A 93 -11.71 -9.27 5.54
CA VAL A 93 -12.20 -10.45 6.25
C VAL A 93 -12.63 -10.10 7.69
N VAL A 94 -11.85 -9.29 8.39
CA VAL A 94 -12.20 -8.83 9.76
C VAL A 94 -13.50 -8.05 9.75
N ILE A 95 -13.68 -7.14 8.79
CA ILE A 95 -14.91 -6.36 8.61
C ILE A 95 -16.12 -7.27 8.40
N LEU A 96 -16.01 -8.29 7.53
CA LEU A 96 -17.11 -9.20 7.21
C LEU A 96 -17.50 -10.11 8.38
N ILE A 97 -16.52 -10.59 9.15
CA ILE A 97 -16.76 -11.55 10.24
C ILE A 97 -17.36 -10.85 11.46
N LEU A 98 -16.90 -9.66 11.79
CA LEU A 98 -17.22 -8.99 13.05
C LEU A 98 -18.47 -8.09 12.97
N ASP A 99 -19.14 -8.04 11.81
CA ASP A 99 -20.32 -7.19 11.54
C ASP A 99 -20.15 -5.74 12.07
N ILE A 100 -18.92 -5.24 11.95
CA ILE A 100 -18.56 -3.93 12.48
C ILE A 100 -19.26 -2.88 11.61
N PRO A 101 -19.87 -1.82 12.20
CA PRO A 101 -20.32 -0.67 11.44
C PRO A 101 -19.11 0.01 10.79
N VAL A 102 -18.82 -0.40 9.56
CA VAL A 102 -17.66 0.09 8.82
C VAL A 102 -17.96 1.49 8.33
N SER A 103 -17.03 2.41 8.55
CA SER A 103 -17.12 3.69 7.86
C SER A 103 -16.95 3.44 6.35
N LEU A 104 -17.78 4.10 5.55
CA LEU A 104 -17.70 4.06 4.08
C LEU A 104 -16.29 4.42 3.59
N GLY A 105 -15.56 5.26 4.35
CA GLY A 105 -14.16 5.60 4.12
C GLY A 105 -13.21 4.39 4.14
N VAL A 106 -13.37 3.46 5.08
CA VAL A 106 -12.53 2.24 5.16
C VAL A 106 -12.73 1.36 3.92
N ILE A 107 -13.99 1.20 3.48
CA ILE A 107 -14.33 0.38 2.31
C ILE A 107 -13.72 1.02 1.05
N VAL A 108 -13.95 2.32 0.85
CA VAL A 108 -13.45 3.05 -0.32
C VAL A 108 -11.92 3.02 -0.38
N ILE A 109 -11.23 3.26 0.74
CA ILE A 109 -9.76 3.27 0.75
C ILE A 109 -9.17 1.87 0.54
N CYS A 110 -9.81 0.82 1.05
CA CYS A 110 -9.38 -0.57 0.81
C CYS A 110 -9.52 -0.94 -0.68
N ILE A 111 -10.63 -0.59 -1.32
CA ILE A 111 -10.84 -0.83 -2.75
C ILE A 111 -9.82 -0.04 -3.57
N ALA A 112 -9.66 1.25 -3.30
CA ALA A 112 -8.69 2.11 -3.99
C ALA A 112 -7.26 1.58 -3.84
N SER A 113 -6.87 1.20 -2.62
CA SER A 113 -5.54 0.62 -2.33
C SER A 113 -5.33 -0.71 -3.04
N SER A 114 -6.37 -1.56 -3.12
CA SER A 114 -6.30 -2.84 -3.83
C SER A 114 -6.09 -2.62 -5.32
N ILE A 115 -6.86 -1.72 -5.92
CA ILE A 115 -6.73 -1.37 -7.35
C ILE A 115 -5.35 -0.80 -7.63
N ALA A 116 -4.85 0.13 -6.81
CA ALA A 116 -3.54 0.74 -7.00
C ALA A 116 -2.41 -0.30 -6.91
N ASN A 117 -2.42 -1.18 -5.92
CA ASN A 117 -1.41 -2.23 -5.79
C ASN A 117 -1.51 -3.25 -6.93
N ALA A 118 -2.71 -3.65 -7.36
CA ALA A 118 -2.89 -4.53 -8.53
C ALA A 118 -2.39 -3.87 -9.82
N ALA A 119 -2.77 -2.61 -10.06
CA ALA A 119 -2.32 -1.81 -11.20
C ALA A 119 -0.78 -1.63 -11.21
N TRP A 120 -0.15 -1.54 -10.04
CA TRP A 120 1.31 -1.48 -9.92
C TRP A 120 1.98 -2.72 -10.55
N PHE A 121 1.47 -3.94 -10.32
CA PHE A 121 2.03 -5.15 -10.93
C PHE A 121 1.96 -5.10 -12.45
N PHE A 122 0.82 -4.65 -13.00
CA PHE A 122 0.69 -4.48 -14.44
C PHE A 122 1.72 -3.46 -14.95
N VAL A 123 1.88 -2.30 -14.31
CA VAL A 123 2.86 -1.30 -14.75
C VAL A 123 4.31 -1.80 -14.64
N ALA A 124 4.65 -2.51 -13.58
CA ALA A 124 6.00 -3.03 -13.35
C ALA A 124 6.39 -4.16 -14.32
N PHE A 125 5.47 -5.11 -14.55
CA PHE A 125 5.74 -6.34 -15.31
C PHE A 125 5.19 -6.36 -16.72
N ARG A 126 4.48 -5.32 -17.18
CA ARG A 126 4.04 -5.25 -18.59
C ARG A 126 5.27 -5.39 -19.50
N SER A 127 5.32 -6.53 -20.17
CA SER A 127 6.28 -6.82 -21.22
C SER A 127 5.74 -6.17 -22.49
N TYR A 128 6.27 -5.01 -22.84
CA TYR A 128 6.02 -4.46 -24.16
C TYR A 128 6.97 -5.17 -25.11
N LYS A 129 6.44 -5.98 -26.05
CA LYS A 129 7.24 -6.44 -27.19
C LYS A 129 7.87 -5.21 -27.84
N SER A 130 9.20 -5.22 -27.88
CA SER A 130 9.99 -4.27 -28.66
C SER A 130 9.89 -4.60 -30.14
#